data_AF-A0AAI9CXS5-F1
#
_entry.id   AF-A0AAI9CXS5-F1
#
_cell.length_a   1.000
_cell.length_b   1.000
_cell.length_c   1.000
_cell.angle_alpha   90.00
_cell.angle_beta   90.00
_cell.angle_gamma   90.00
#
_symmetry.space_group_name_H-M   'P 1'
#
loop_
_entity.id
_entity.type
_entity.pdbx_description
1 polymer ?
#
loop_
_entity_poly.entity_id
_entity_poly.type
_entity_poly.pdbx_seq_one_letter_code
_entity_poly.pdbx_strand_id
1 'polypeptide(L)'
;MSDDWIWQLLHVLKLLLGTGPLLLILMILIPFAFLPSIIALKKNHPYKIPIALVNVLGVLLWWAGWLIALIWCFIVPENKAASIANVVDELDKLHSSKERCIISENEFEVK
;
A
#
# COMPACT_ATOMS: atom_id res chain seq x y z
N MET A 1 -8.27 12.73 -58.44
CA MET A 1 -7.44 13.49 -57.48
C MET A 1 -8.29 14.62 -56.91
N SER A 2 -9.19 14.34 -55.96
CA SER A 2 -10.04 15.40 -55.37
C SER A 2 -10.71 15.07 -54.02
N ASP A 3 -10.38 13.96 -53.32
CA ASP A 3 -11.14 13.57 -52.12
C ASP A 3 -10.28 13.46 -50.85
N ASP A 4 -8.94 13.44 -51.00
CA ASP A 4 -7.99 13.29 -49.90
C ASP A 4 -8.00 14.47 -48.92
N TRP A 5 -8.31 15.67 -49.43
CA TRP A 5 -8.41 16.89 -48.62
C TRP A 5 -9.62 16.87 -47.68
N ILE A 6 -10.72 16.24 -48.09
CA ILE A 6 -11.92 16.09 -47.25
C ILE A 6 -11.61 15.17 -46.07
N TRP A 7 -10.87 14.08 -46.29
CA TRP A 7 -10.47 13.17 -45.24
C TRP A 7 -9.42 13.77 -44.30
N GLN A 8 -8.49 14.59 -44.80
CA GLN A 8 -7.59 15.37 -43.94
C GLN A 8 -8.36 16.38 -43.10
N LEU A 9 -9.29 17.12 -43.70
CA LEU A 9 -10.12 18.10 -43.00
C LEU A 9 -10.98 17.43 -41.93
N LEU A 10 -11.58 16.27 -42.22
CA LEU A 10 -12.32 15.46 -41.24
C LEU A 10 -11.45 14.94 -40.10
N HIS A 11 -10.19 14.52 -40.36
CA HIS A 11 -9.26 14.12 -39.31
C HIS A 11 -8.87 15.30 -38.42
N VAL A 12 -8.57 16.46 -39.00
CA VAL A 12 -8.22 17.67 -38.26
C VAL A 12 -9.44 18.15 -37.45
N LEU A 13 -10.64 18.11 -38.02
CA LEU A 13 -11.89 18.46 -37.34
C LEU A 13 -12.21 17.49 -36.18
N LYS A 14 -12.02 16.18 -36.38
CA LYS A 14 -12.13 15.18 -35.30
C LYS A 14 -11.08 15.37 -34.21
N LEU A 15 -9.86 15.76 -34.58
CA LEU A 15 -8.80 16.09 -33.62
C LEU A 15 -9.18 17.34 -32.82
N LEU A 16 -9.78 18.35 -33.46
CA LEU A 16 -10.15 19.63 -32.85
C LEU A 16 -11.39 19.50 -31.94
N LEU A 17 -12.39 18.68 -32.32
CA LEU A 17 -13.56 18.39 -31.48
C LEU A 17 -13.32 17.29 -30.43
N GLY A 18 -12.42 16.33 -30.70
CA GLY A 18 -12.28 15.11 -29.90
C GLY A 18 -11.16 15.13 -28.86
N THR A 19 -10.17 16.02 -28.96
CA THR A 19 -9.02 16.04 -28.04
C THR A 19 -9.29 16.73 -26.72
N GLY A 20 -10.21 17.71 -26.68
CA GLY A 20 -10.60 18.43 -25.47
C GLY A 20 -11.06 17.50 -24.32
N PRO A 21 -12.04 16.62 -24.53
CA PRO A 21 -12.49 15.69 -23.47
C PRO A 21 -11.43 14.65 -23.09
N LEU A 22 -10.58 14.20 -24.03
CA LEU A 22 -9.50 13.25 -23.74
C LEU A 22 -8.43 13.87 -22.83
N LEU A 23 -8.07 15.13 -23.06
CA LEU A 23 -7.15 15.88 -22.19
C LEU A 23 -7.71 16.05 -20.78
N LEU A 24 -9.01 16.34 -20.67
CA LEU A 24 -9.72 16.47 -19.40
C LEU A 24 -9.76 15.15 -18.62
N ILE A 25 -10.06 14.03 -19.31
CA ILE A 25 -10.05 12.69 -18.73
C ILE A 25 -8.63 12.34 -18.24
N LEU A 26 -7.60 12.61 -19.05
CA LEU A 26 -6.22 12.32 -18.67
C LEU A 26 -5.78 13.14 -17.44
N MET A 27 -6.19 14.40 -17.37
CA MET A 27 -5.90 15.29 -16.23
C MET A 27 -6.51 14.79 -14.92
N ILE A 28 -7.66 14.11 -14.97
CA ILE A 28 -8.33 13.51 -13.81
C ILE A 28 -7.79 12.11 -13.50
N LEU A 29 -7.49 11.32 -14.54
CA LEU A 29 -7.10 9.92 -14.39
C LEU A 29 -5.68 9.77 -13.81
N ILE A 30 -4.76 10.67 -14.16
CA ILE A 30 -3.40 10.68 -13.62
C ILE A 30 -3.39 10.75 -12.08
N PRO A 31 -3.96 11.78 -11.42
CA PRO A 31 -3.96 11.83 -9.96
C PRO A 31 -4.73 10.67 -9.33
N PHE A 32 -5.77 10.15 -10.00
CA PHE A 32 -6.52 8.98 -9.55
C PHE A 32 -5.69 7.69 -9.58
N ALA A 33 -4.80 7.52 -10.55
CA ALA A 33 -3.90 6.39 -10.64
C ALA A 33 -2.88 6.35 -9.47
N PHE A 34 -2.53 7.51 -8.91
CA PHE A 34 -1.58 7.62 -7.80
C PHE A 34 -2.22 7.60 -6.41
N LEU A 35 -3.55 7.62 -6.33
CA LEU A 35 -4.34 7.63 -5.10
C LEU A 35 -3.94 6.54 -4.07
N PRO A 36 -3.80 5.23 -4.42
CA PRO A 36 -3.36 4.21 -3.47
C PRO A 36 -1.94 4.46 -2.92
N SER A 37 -1.03 4.99 -3.72
CA SER A 37 0.33 5.32 -3.26
C SER A 37 0.33 6.50 -2.29
N ILE A 38 -0.51 7.51 -2.54
CA ILE A 38 -0.67 8.68 -1.66
C ILE A 38 -1.26 8.26 -0.30
N ILE A 39 -2.28 7.40 -0.30
CA ILE A 39 -2.90 6.89 0.94
C ILE A 39 -1.88 6.08 1.75
N ALA A 40 -1.08 5.21 1.11
CA ALA A 40 -0.09 4.36 1.78
C ALA A 40 0.99 5.19 2.50
N LEU A 41 1.45 6.27 1.86
CA LEU A 41 2.40 7.22 2.44
C LEU A 41 1.80 7.98 3.62
N LYS A 42 0.58 8.51 3.47
CA LYS A 42 -0.09 9.29 4.53
C LYS A 42 -0.40 8.44 5.77
N LYS A 43 -0.74 7.16 5.59
CA LYS A 43 -1.02 6.22 6.70
C LYS A 43 0.22 5.64 7.39
N ASN A 44 1.44 5.97 6.95
CA ASN A 44 2.68 5.36 7.46
C ASN A 44 2.63 3.82 7.46
N HIS A 45 2.07 3.24 6.41
CA HIS A 45 1.90 1.80 6.33
C HIS A 45 3.26 1.08 6.31
N PRO A 46 3.45 -0.02 7.07
CA PRO A 46 4.70 -0.79 7.04
C PRO A 46 5.02 -1.28 5.63
N TYR A 47 3.97 -1.60 4.86
CA TYR A 47 4.03 -2.13 3.50
C TYR A 47 3.89 -1.07 2.41
N LYS A 48 4.30 0.18 2.68
CA LYS A 48 4.28 1.29 1.70
C LYS A 48 5.02 0.97 0.39
N ILE A 49 6.15 0.26 0.48
CA ILE A 49 6.96 -0.16 -0.69
C ILE A 49 6.22 -1.22 -1.53
N PRO A 50 5.73 -2.34 -0.96
CA PRO A 50 4.94 -3.32 -1.71
C PRO A 50 3.69 -2.72 -2.36
N ILE A 51 2.96 -1.86 -1.65
CA ILE A 51 1.75 -1.22 -2.19
C ILE A 51 2.11 -0.34 -3.41
N ALA A 52 3.22 0.41 -3.35
CA ALA A 52 3.70 1.20 -4.48
C ALA A 52 4.14 0.30 -5.66
N LEU A 53 4.78 -0.83 -5.39
CA LEU A 53 5.17 -1.81 -6.41
C LEU A 53 3.95 -2.41 -7.12
N VAL A 54 2.95 -2.83 -6.34
CA VAL A 54 1.69 -3.39 -6.86
C VAL A 54 0.91 -2.34 -7.63
N ASN A 55 0.98 -1.05 -7.24
CA ASN A 55 0.37 0.02 -8.02
C ASN A 55 0.99 0.14 -9.42
N VAL A 56 2.32 0.14 -9.53
CA VAL A 56 3.04 0.26 -10.82
C VAL A 56 2.86 -0.99 -11.69
N LEU A 57 3.05 -2.17 -11.11
CA LEU A 57 2.84 -3.46 -11.80
C LEU A 57 1.35 -3.69 -12.12
N GLY A 58 0.46 -3.16 -11.30
CA GLY A 58 -0.97 -3.28 -11.41
C GLY A 58 -1.58 -2.49 -12.55
N VAL A 59 -1.03 -1.30 -12.83
CA VAL A 59 -1.38 -0.53 -14.03
C VAL A 59 -0.94 -1.29 -15.28
N LEU A 60 0.21 -1.98 -15.24
CA LEU A 60 0.69 -2.83 -16.33
C LEU A 60 -0.22 -4.07 -16.56
N LEU A 61 -0.79 -4.60 -15.48
CA LEU A 61 -1.76 -5.71 -15.48
C LEU A 61 -3.22 -5.22 -15.62
N TRP A 62 -3.47 -4.30 -16.55
CA TRP A 62 -4.83 -3.86 -16.90
C TRP A 62 -5.58 -3.17 -15.74
N TRP A 63 -4.93 -2.30 -14.97
CA TRP A 63 -5.51 -1.61 -13.81
C TRP A 63 -5.97 -2.51 -12.65
N ALA A 64 -5.90 -3.84 -12.77
CA ALA A 64 -6.35 -4.76 -11.73
C ALA A 64 -5.52 -4.60 -10.45
N GLY A 65 -4.20 -4.43 -10.57
CA GLY A 65 -3.37 -4.21 -9.38
C GLY A 65 -3.53 -2.84 -8.74
N TRP A 66 -4.11 -1.84 -9.43
CA TRP A 66 -4.51 -0.58 -8.80
C TRP A 66 -5.64 -0.79 -7.79
N LEU A 67 -6.66 -1.58 -8.15
CA LEU A 67 -7.75 -1.96 -7.23
C LEU A 67 -7.23 -2.78 -6.05
N ILE A 68 -6.36 -3.76 -6.32
CA ILE A 68 -5.76 -4.59 -5.27
C ILE A 68 -4.91 -3.73 -4.32
N ALA A 69 -4.13 -2.78 -4.85
CA ALA A 69 -3.35 -1.84 -4.04
C ALA A 69 -4.24 -0.96 -3.17
N LEU A 70 -5.38 -0.48 -3.67
CA LEU A 70 -6.35 0.26 -2.87
C LEU A 70 -6.89 -0.56 -1.70
N ILE A 71 -7.34 -1.79 -1.96
CA ILE A 71 -7.88 -2.68 -0.93
C ILE A 71 -6.79 -2.97 0.12
N TRP A 72 -5.57 -3.28 -0.33
CA TRP A 72 -4.44 -3.56 0.55
C TRP A 72 -4.03 -2.35 1.39
N CYS A 73 -4.17 -1.14 0.85
CA CYS A 73 -3.88 0.10 1.56
C CYS A 73 -4.85 0.37 2.73
N PHE A 74 -6.02 -0.29 2.76
CA PHE A 74 -6.94 -0.25 3.89
C PHE A 74 -6.67 -1.32 4.94
N ILE A 75 -6.01 -2.43 4.57
CA ILE A 75 -5.68 -3.53 5.47
C ILE A 75 -4.41 -3.18 6.26
N VAL A 76 -4.58 -2.47 7.37
CA VAL A 76 -3.47 -2.13 8.27
C VAL A 76 -2.97 -3.41 8.94
N PRO A 77 -1.71 -3.83 8.71
CA PRO A 77 -1.12 -4.90 9.47
C PRO A 77 -0.84 -4.38 10.86
N GLU A 78 -1.37 -5.08 11.86
CA GLU A 78 -0.93 -4.89 13.24
C GLU A 78 0.59 -5.04 13.29
N ASN A 79 1.25 -4.03 13.88
CA ASN A 79 2.70 -3.93 13.89
C ASN A 79 3.28 -5.14 14.64
N LYS A 80 3.70 -6.16 13.88
CA LYS A 80 4.31 -7.38 14.43
C LYS A 80 5.53 -7.07 15.31
N ALA A 81 6.24 -5.96 15.06
CA ALA A 81 7.36 -5.55 15.90
C ALA A 81 6.92 -5.13 17.32
N ALA A 82 5.73 -4.52 17.47
CA ALA A 82 5.18 -4.18 18.78
C ALA A 82 4.72 -5.44 19.54
N SER A 83 4.20 -6.44 18.83
CA SER A 83 3.83 -7.73 19.42
C SER A 83 5.05 -8.52 19.93
N ILE A 84 6.13 -8.59 19.15
CA ILE A 84 7.35 -9.30 19.56
C ILE A 84 8.02 -8.61 20.75
N ALA A 85 8.04 -7.27 20.78
CA ALA A 85 8.57 -6.52 21.92
C ALA A 85 7.82 -6.84 23.22
N ASN A 86 6.49 -6.90 23.19
CA ASN A 86 5.68 -7.29 24.36
C ASN A 86 5.93 -8.75 24.79
N VAL A 87 6.09 -9.68 23.84
CA VAL A 87 6.37 -11.09 24.16
C VAL A 87 7.74 -11.24 24.82
N VAL A 88 8.75 -10.50 24.36
CA VAL A 88 10.09 -10.51 24.98
C VAL A 88 10.06 -9.91 26.39
N ASP A 89 9.33 -8.80 26.58
CA ASP A 89 9.18 -8.15 27.89
C ASP A 89 8.45 -9.05 28.90
N GLU A 90 7.41 -9.79 28.47
CA GLU A 90 6.77 -10.80 29.32
C GLU A 90 7.69 -11.97 29.66
N LEU A 91 8.54 -12.42 28.72
CA LEU A 91 9.46 -13.53 28.95
C LEU A 91 10.50 -13.19 30.03
N ASP A 92 11.00 -11.95 30.02
CA ASP A 92 11.95 -11.44 31.01
C ASP A 92 11.31 -11.35 32.41
N LYS A 93 10.03 -10.94 32.44
CA LYS A 93 9.21 -10.91 33.66
C LYS A 93 8.97 -12.31 34.23
N LEU A 94 8.74 -13.31 33.37
CA LEU A 94 8.61 -14.71 33.78
C LEU A 94 9.94 -15.28 34.28
N HIS A 95 11.06 -14.91 33.67
CA HIS A 95 12.39 -15.37 34.09
C HIS A 95 12.74 -14.87 35.50
N SER A 96 12.52 -13.59 35.78
CA SER A 96 12.72 -13.02 37.12
C SER A 96 11.78 -13.62 38.18
N SER A 97 10.56 -14.02 37.79
CA SER A 97 9.62 -14.70 38.69
C SER A 97 10.07 -16.13 38.99
N LYS A 98 10.63 -16.83 37.99
CA LYS A 98 11.17 -18.18 38.15
C LYS A 98 12.40 -18.20 39.05
N GLU A 99 13.32 -17.25 38.90
CA GLU A 99 14.47 -17.11 39.80
C GLU A 99 14.03 -16.87 41.25
N ARG A 100 13.07 -15.97 41.49
CA ARG A 100 12.54 -15.73 42.84
C ARG A 100 11.83 -16.94 43.47
N CYS A 101 11.12 -17.74 42.66
CA CYS A 101 10.47 -18.96 43.13
C CYS A 101 11.50 -20.04 43.50
N ILE A 102 12.52 -20.24 42.66
CA ILE A 102 13.60 -21.21 42.91
C ILE A 102 14.42 -20.85 44.16
N ILE A 103 14.60 -19.54 44.43
CA ILE A 103 15.29 -19.03 45.62
C ILE A 103 14.43 -19.16 46.91
N SER A 104 13.12 -19.35 46.79
CA SER A 104 12.25 -19.58 47.95
C SER A 104 12.21 -21.05 48.36
N GLU A 105 12.29 -21.97 47.39
CA GLU A 105 12.27 -23.42 47.65
C GLU A 105 13.57 -23.88 48.34
N ASN A 106 14.71 -23.39 47.86
CA ASN A 106 16.03 -23.75 48.38
C ASN A 106 16.35 -23.11 49.75
N GLU A 107 15.74 -21.97 50.12
CA GLU A 107 15.82 -21.44 51.50
C GLU A 107 14.91 -22.18 52.48
N PHE A 108 13.82 -22.79 52.00
CA PHE A 108 12.92 -23.60 52.85
C PHE A 108 13.46 -25.00 53.14
N GLU A 109 14.25 -25.61 52.25
CA GLU A 109 14.85 -26.93 52.46
C GLU A 109 16.07 -26.94 53.40
N VAL A 110 16.61 -25.78 53.78
CA VAL A 110 17.77 -25.68 54.71
C VAL A 110 17.31 -25.56 56.17
N LYS A 111 16.08 -25.95 56.51
CA LYS A 111 15.56 -25.87 57.89
C LYS A 111 15.07 -27.19 58.45
#